data_AF-A0A7J4TRC9-F1
#
_entry.id   AF-A0A7J4TRC9-F1
#
_cell.length_a   1.000
_cell.length_b   1.000
_cell.length_c   1.000
_cell.angle_alpha   90.00
_cell.angle_beta   90.00
_cell.angle_gamma   90.00
#
_symmetry.space_group_name_H-M   'P 1'
#
loop_
_entity.id
_entity.type
_entity.pdbx_description
1 polymer ?
#
loop_
_entity_poly.entity_id
_entity_poly.type
_entity_poly.pdbx_seq_one_letter_code
_entity_poly.pdbx_strand_id
1 'polypeptide(L)'
;MFDGAFPYRGMLNAIAAHPNMKKWWMRRGSIKANKSIPVDSQNFFDGVIIPGEGINLELNENEYQVGPMRAIDFDEAWDRDYARSRISIPEEAKVVYVQLGAGRINDIEGDLKQVLDILFDYPNLYVVLGESMLGERLSFNHNRLRIIRDYPNALYAKAFDASVQAGGYNSYQEMRMFGIPTLFIPNTETGMDDQVARCRKAEDEGWGLVYVGQGESLQEKISYLLTLESKPIVHENGTKAVIDLMKIVPE
;
A
#
# COMPACT_ATOMS: atom_id res chain seq x y z
N MET A 1 18.23 -1.27 -12.26
CA MET A 1 16.86 -1.73 -11.92
C MET A 1 15.86 -0.78 -12.53
N PHE A 2 14.79 -1.29 -13.11
CA PHE A 2 13.62 -0.51 -13.50
C PHE A 2 12.45 -0.91 -12.62
N ASP A 3 11.92 0.02 -11.83
CA ASP A 3 10.70 -0.18 -11.05
C ASP A 3 9.57 0.60 -11.73
N GLY A 4 8.63 -0.13 -12.33
CA GLY A 4 7.55 0.49 -13.06
C GLY A 4 6.57 -0.53 -13.62
N ALA A 5 5.32 -0.09 -13.80
CA ALA A 5 4.26 -0.95 -14.30
C ALA A 5 4.54 -1.47 -15.72
N PHE A 6 5.21 -0.67 -16.56
CA PHE A 6 5.68 -1.10 -17.88
C PHE A 6 6.93 -0.30 -18.31
N PRO A 7 7.87 -0.94 -19.01
CA PRO A 7 8.98 -0.24 -19.62
C PRO A 7 8.50 0.50 -20.87
N TYR A 8 8.72 1.81 -20.91
CA TYR A 8 8.37 2.65 -22.06
C TYR A 8 9.47 2.62 -23.12
N ARG A 9 9.10 2.81 -24.38
CA ARG A 9 9.98 2.59 -25.54
C ARG A 9 11.26 3.42 -25.53
N GLY A 10 11.20 4.67 -25.06
CA GLY A 10 12.40 5.51 -24.92
C GLY A 10 13.43 4.91 -23.95
N MET A 11 12.97 4.33 -22.84
CA MET A 11 13.82 3.67 -21.87
C MET A 11 14.38 2.35 -22.42
N LEU A 12 13.55 1.54 -23.10
CA LEU A 12 14.02 0.32 -23.78
C LEU A 12 15.12 0.61 -24.80
N ASN A 13 14.97 1.66 -25.61
CA ASN A 13 15.99 2.09 -26.56
C ASN A 13 17.29 2.51 -25.86
N ALA A 14 17.19 3.24 -24.75
CA ALA A 14 18.35 3.68 -23.99
C ALA A 14 19.14 2.48 -23.42
N ILE A 15 18.46 1.51 -22.80
CA ILE A 15 19.14 0.34 -22.23
C ILE A 15 19.64 -0.63 -23.32
N ALA A 16 19.03 -0.67 -24.50
CA ALA A 16 19.47 -1.51 -25.61
C ALA A 16 20.88 -1.14 -26.09
N ALA A 17 21.27 0.13 -26.01
CA ALA A 17 22.60 0.61 -26.37
C ALA A 17 23.73 0.14 -25.42
N HIS A 18 23.38 -0.48 -24.29
CA HIS A 18 24.32 -0.92 -23.26
C HIS A 18 24.22 -2.43 -23.04
N PRO A 19 24.83 -3.28 -23.89
CA PRO A 19 24.71 -4.74 -23.79
C PRO A 19 25.39 -5.32 -22.53
N ASN A 20 26.42 -4.66 -22.01
CA ASN A 20 27.16 -5.13 -20.82
C ASN A 20 26.52 -4.68 -19.49
N MET A 21 25.44 -3.89 -19.54
CA MET A 21 24.74 -3.43 -18.34
C MET A 21 23.75 -4.50 -17.88
N LYS A 22 23.84 -4.91 -16.61
CA LYS A 22 22.86 -5.81 -15.99
C LYS A 22 21.52 -5.07 -15.81
N LYS A 23 20.45 -5.58 -16.41
CA LYS A 23 19.11 -4.98 -16.52
C LYS A 23 18.10 -5.86 -15.81
N TRP A 24 17.40 -5.28 -14.84
CA TRP A 24 16.34 -5.97 -14.10
C TRP A 24 15.09 -5.13 -14.10
N TRP A 25 13.95 -5.78 -14.19
CA TRP A 25 12.64 -5.16 -14.09
C TRP A 25 11.93 -5.64 -12.84
N MET A 26 11.51 -4.73 -11.98
CA MET A 26 10.58 -5.01 -10.90
C MET A 26 9.16 -4.66 -11.35
N ARG A 27 8.28 -5.67 -11.35
CA ARG A 27 6.89 -5.56 -11.80
C ARG A 27 5.94 -6.12 -10.74
N ARG A 28 4.97 -5.31 -10.32
CA ARG A 28 3.92 -5.74 -9.38
C ARG A 28 2.97 -6.77 -10.02
N GLY A 29 2.44 -7.69 -9.22
CA GLY A 29 1.64 -8.83 -9.70
C GLY A 29 0.22 -8.49 -10.19
N SER A 30 -0.53 -7.64 -9.47
CA SER A 30 -1.92 -7.30 -9.85
C SER A 30 -1.98 -6.29 -11.00
N ILE A 31 -2.28 -6.80 -12.21
CA ILE A 31 -2.45 -6.03 -13.45
C ILE A 31 -3.88 -6.22 -14.00
N LYS A 32 -4.51 -5.14 -14.47
CA LYS A 32 -5.83 -5.19 -15.11
C LYS A 32 -5.81 -6.12 -16.33
N ALA A 33 -6.79 -7.03 -16.42
CA ALA A 33 -6.87 -8.07 -17.45
C ALA A 33 -6.90 -7.56 -18.91
N ASN A 34 -7.31 -6.31 -19.14
CA ASN A 34 -7.36 -5.68 -20.46
C ASN A 34 -6.06 -4.94 -20.85
N LYS A 35 -5.00 -5.05 -20.04
CA LYS A 35 -3.70 -4.44 -20.30
C LYS A 35 -2.66 -5.54 -20.49
N SER A 36 -2.13 -5.63 -21.71
CA SER A 36 -1.01 -6.50 -22.03
C SER A 36 0.28 -5.70 -22.06
N ILE A 37 1.33 -6.29 -21.48
CA ILE A 37 2.70 -5.83 -21.70
C ILE A 37 3.11 -6.35 -23.09
N PRO A 38 3.77 -5.53 -23.94
CA PRO A 38 4.29 -6.03 -25.20
C PRO A 38 5.20 -7.23 -24.93
N VAL A 39 4.94 -8.35 -25.59
CA VAL A 39 5.58 -9.67 -25.34
C VAL A 39 7.11 -9.55 -25.29
N ASP A 40 7.68 -8.71 -26.15
CA ASP A 40 9.13 -8.55 -26.27
C ASP A 40 9.77 -7.71 -25.16
N SER A 41 8.98 -7.06 -24.29
CA SER A 41 9.52 -6.15 -23.27
C SER A 41 10.42 -6.87 -22.28
N GLN A 42 10.09 -8.12 -21.94
CA GLN A 42 10.90 -8.93 -21.02
C GLN A 42 12.27 -9.25 -21.58
N ASN A 43 12.40 -9.39 -22.91
CA ASN A 43 13.66 -9.73 -23.59
C ASN A 43 14.74 -8.63 -23.47
N PHE A 44 14.38 -7.43 -23.03
CA PHE A 44 15.34 -6.35 -22.76
C PHE A 44 15.98 -6.42 -21.37
N PHE A 45 15.53 -7.35 -20.53
CA PHE A 45 16.00 -7.52 -19.15
C PHE A 45 16.61 -8.90 -18.96
N ASP A 46 17.61 -9.00 -18.07
CA ASP A 46 18.23 -10.26 -17.65
C ASP A 46 17.35 -11.03 -16.66
N GLY A 47 16.35 -10.37 -16.08
CA GLY A 47 15.40 -10.97 -15.17
C GLY A 47 14.29 -10.01 -14.74
N VAL A 48 13.17 -10.59 -14.34
CA VAL A 48 12.00 -9.87 -13.86
C VAL A 48 11.71 -10.30 -12.42
N ILE A 49 11.72 -9.34 -11.49
CA ILE A 49 11.35 -9.55 -10.09
C ILE A 49 9.88 -9.21 -9.92
N ILE A 50 9.14 -10.12 -9.30
CA ILE A 50 7.72 -9.96 -9.02
C ILE A 50 7.50 -9.96 -7.51
N PRO A 51 7.32 -8.78 -6.88
CA PRO A 51 6.97 -8.70 -5.48
C PRO A 51 5.64 -9.39 -5.19
N GLY A 52 5.63 -10.23 -4.15
CA GLY A 52 4.47 -11.02 -3.77
C GLY A 52 3.30 -10.17 -3.26
N GLU A 53 2.09 -10.70 -3.47
CA GLU A 53 0.81 -10.18 -2.96
C GLU A 53 -0.04 -11.30 -2.35
N GLY A 54 0.61 -12.26 -1.67
CA GLY A 54 -0.07 -13.39 -1.02
C GLY A 54 -0.52 -14.54 -1.95
N ILE A 55 -0.22 -14.46 -3.26
CA ILE A 55 -0.54 -15.50 -4.24
C ILE A 55 0.74 -15.98 -4.92
N ASN A 56 0.92 -17.30 -5.02
CA ASN A 56 1.98 -17.89 -5.82
C ASN A 56 1.63 -17.80 -7.30
N LEU A 57 2.56 -17.29 -8.11
CA LEU A 57 2.38 -17.16 -9.55
C LEU A 57 3.04 -18.32 -10.27
N GLU A 58 2.49 -18.69 -11.42
CA GLU A 58 3.23 -19.48 -12.41
C GLU A 58 4.25 -18.56 -13.07
N LEU A 59 5.53 -18.89 -12.93
CA LEU A 59 6.64 -18.04 -13.37
C LEU A 59 7.23 -18.57 -14.68
N ASN A 60 7.59 -17.66 -15.57
CA ASN A 60 8.45 -17.96 -16.71
C ASN A 60 9.92 -18.14 -16.28
N GLU A 61 10.76 -18.68 -17.18
CA GLU A 61 12.17 -19.03 -16.89
C GLU A 61 13.01 -17.87 -16.30
N ASN A 62 12.66 -16.62 -16.62
CA ASN A 62 13.38 -15.41 -16.16
C ASN A 62 12.57 -14.56 -15.16
N GLU A 63 11.49 -15.10 -14.59
CA GLU A 63 10.67 -14.44 -13.58
C GLU A 63 10.97 -14.99 -12.18
N TYR A 64 11.12 -14.08 -11.22
CA TYR A 64 11.50 -14.39 -9.84
C TYR A 64 10.47 -13.76 -8.90
N GLN A 65 9.62 -14.58 -8.31
CA GLN A 65 8.73 -14.11 -7.24
C GLN A 65 9.51 -13.97 -5.94
N VAL A 66 9.35 -12.82 -5.29
CA VAL A 66 9.95 -12.52 -3.98
C VAL A 66 8.86 -12.15 -2.98
N GLY A 67 9.21 -12.05 -1.70
CA GLY A 67 8.31 -11.52 -0.68
C GLY A 67 7.84 -10.09 -1.01
N PRO A 68 6.83 -9.57 -0.29
CA PRO A 68 6.41 -8.19 -0.45
C PRO A 68 7.57 -7.20 -0.23
N MET A 69 7.66 -6.18 -1.07
CA MET A 69 8.64 -5.10 -0.89
C MET A 69 8.17 -4.16 0.22
N ARG A 70 8.98 -3.98 1.25
CA ARG A 70 8.65 -3.11 2.39
C ARG A 70 9.83 -2.23 2.75
N ALA A 71 9.52 -1.00 3.17
CA ALA A 71 10.51 -0.03 3.62
C ALA A 71 11.11 -0.39 4.99
N ILE A 72 10.33 -1.08 5.83
CA ILE A 72 10.75 -1.56 7.15
C ILE A 72 10.27 -2.99 7.37
N ASP A 73 10.93 -3.69 8.28
CA ASP A 73 10.49 -4.96 8.85
C ASP A 73 9.55 -4.76 10.04
N PHE A 74 8.89 -5.85 10.43
CA PHE A 74 7.82 -5.82 11.43
C PHE A 74 8.31 -5.34 12.81
N ASP A 75 9.54 -5.69 13.17
CA ASP A 75 10.19 -5.38 14.44
C ASP A 75 10.83 -3.97 14.48
N GLU A 76 11.00 -3.31 13.32
CA GLU A 76 11.47 -1.93 13.25
C GLU A 76 10.38 -0.89 13.60
N ALA A 77 9.11 -1.29 13.57
CA ALA A 77 8.01 -0.41 13.95
C ALA A 77 8.05 -0.07 15.43
N TRP A 78 7.81 1.20 15.75
CA TRP A 78 7.78 1.68 17.12
C TRP A 78 6.67 1.02 17.92
N ASP A 79 6.97 0.72 19.18
CA ASP A 79 5.97 0.21 20.11
C ASP A 79 4.83 1.20 20.30
N ARG A 80 3.64 0.66 20.60
CA ARG A 80 2.37 1.38 20.59
C ARG A 80 2.43 2.68 21.41
N ASP A 81 2.94 2.61 22.63
CA ASP A 81 2.96 3.76 23.56
C ASP A 81 3.89 4.85 23.03
N TYR A 82 5.05 4.46 22.53
CA TYR A 82 6.00 5.39 21.93
C TYR A 82 5.40 6.02 20.68
N ALA A 83 4.85 5.22 19.76
CA ALA A 83 4.21 5.70 18.55
C ALA A 83 3.05 6.67 18.83
N ARG A 84 2.18 6.37 19.82
CA ARG A 84 1.08 7.24 20.25
C ARG A 84 1.56 8.53 20.90
N SER A 85 2.62 8.49 21.71
CA SER A 85 3.21 9.67 22.32
C SER A 85 3.75 10.65 21.27
N ARG A 86 4.37 10.13 20.19
CA ARG A 86 4.93 10.92 19.09
C ARG A 86 3.89 11.73 18.31
N ILE A 87 2.66 11.23 18.27
CA ILE A 87 1.51 11.88 17.58
C ILE A 87 0.48 12.45 18.56
N SER A 88 0.82 12.55 19.85
CA SER A 88 -0.04 13.15 20.89
C SER A 88 -1.45 12.53 20.93
N ILE A 89 -1.52 11.20 20.94
CA ILE A 89 -2.76 10.43 21.04
C ILE A 89 -2.89 9.79 22.43
N PRO A 90 -4.08 9.84 23.07
CA PRO A 90 -4.34 9.14 24.32
C PRO A 90 -4.22 7.62 24.20
N GLU A 91 -3.73 6.97 25.24
CA GLU A 91 -3.49 5.52 25.27
C GLU A 91 -4.76 4.68 25.14
N GLU A 92 -5.88 5.15 25.71
CA GLU A 92 -7.18 4.44 25.68
C GLU A 92 -8.02 4.75 24.43
N ALA A 93 -7.56 5.65 23.55
CA ALA A 93 -8.31 6.01 22.36
C ALA A 93 -8.27 4.91 21.31
N LYS A 94 -9.37 4.76 20.56
CA LYS A 94 -9.37 4.03 19.29
C LYS A 94 -8.77 4.91 18.21
N VAL A 95 -7.85 4.39 17.40
CA VAL A 95 -7.12 5.18 16.40
C VAL A 95 -7.35 4.59 15.01
N VAL A 96 -7.86 5.43 14.09
CA VAL A 96 -8.01 5.06 12.68
C VAL A 96 -7.01 5.83 11.84
N TYR A 97 -6.18 5.10 11.10
CA TYR A 97 -5.26 5.67 10.12
C TYR A 97 -5.94 5.85 8.77
N VAL A 98 -5.94 7.07 8.21
CA VAL A 98 -6.58 7.37 6.93
C VAL A 98 -5.52 7.82 5.91
N GLN A 99 -5.47 7.14 4.77
CA GLN A 99 -4.56 7.49 3.66
C GLN A 99 -5.17 7.11 2.30
N LEU A 100 -5.89 8.05 1.68
CA LEU A 100 -6.53 7.85 0.37
C LEU A 100 -5.62 8.21 -0.84
N GLY A 101 -4.31 8.27 -0.61
CA GLY A 101 -3.31 8.50 -1.67
C GLY A 101 -3.06 9.98 -2.01
N ALA A 102 -2.00 10.24 -2.77
CA ALA A 102 -1.63 11.57 -3.23
C ALA A 102 -2.48 11.94 -4.46
N GLY A 103 -3.48 12.79 -4.26
CA GLY A 103 -4.40 13.22 -5.30
C GLY A 103 -3.70 13.82 -6.52
N ARG A 104 -3.94 13.21 -7.67
CA ARG A 104 -3.94 13.88 -8.99
C ARG A 104 -5.05 13.40 -9.92
N ILE A 105 -5.88 12.45 -9.49
CA ILE A 105 -6.96 11.90 -10.30
C ILE A 105 -8.11 11.59 -9.32
N ASN A 106 -9.21 12.34 -9.45
CA ASN A 106 -10.51 12.25 -8.74
C ASN A 106 -10.70 13.02 -7.42
N ASP A 107 -11.99 13.14 -7.06
CA ASP A 107 -12.62 13.77 -5.89
C ASP A 107 -12.22 13.11 -4.56
N ILE A 108 -10.92 12.92 -4.36
CA ILE A 108 -10.33 12.33 -3.15
C ILE A 108 -10.64 13.19 -1.92
N GLU A 109 -10.78 14.51 -2.09
CA GLU A 109 -11.19 15.40 -1.02
C GLU A 109 -12.64 15.13 -0.56
N GLY A 110 -13.57 14.86 -1.48
CA GLY A 110 -14.94 14.47 -1.16
C GLY A 110 -15.00 13.17 -0.37
N ASP A 111 -14.34 12.12 -0.87
CA ASP A 111 -14.26 10.82 -0.18
C ASP A 111 -13.60 10.95 1.19
N LEU A 112 -12.49 11.69 1.27
CA LEU A 112 -11.80 11.92 2.54
C LEU A 112 -12.69 12.67 3.53
N LYS A 113 -13.37 13.73 3.09
CA LYS A 113 -14.28 14.48 3.93
C LYS A 113 -15.40 13.58 4.46
N GLN A 114 -15.99 12.74 3.62
CA GLN A 114 -17.04 11.81 4.03
C GLN A 114 -16.53 10.79 5.07
N VAL A 115 -15.35 10.22 4.86
CA VAL A 115 -14.71 9.30 5.83
C VAL A 115 -14.46 10.01 7.16
N LEU A 116 -13.91 11.23 7.14
CA LEU A 116 -13.63 12.00 8.34
C LEU A 116 -14.91 12.35 9.11
N ASP A 117 -15.94 12.84 8.41
CA ASP A 117 -17.24 13.19 9.00
C ASP A 117 -17.83 11.97 9.75
N ILE A 118 -17.81 10.78 9.13
CA ILE A 118 -18.27 9.53 9.75
C ILE A 118 -17.42 9.12 10.97
N LEU A 119 -16.10 9.18 10.86
CA LEU A 119 -15.20 8.77 11.94
C LEU A 119 -15.32 9.69 13.16
N PHE A 120 -15.59 10.98 12.96
CA PHE A 120 -15.76 11.94 14.05
C PHE A 120 -17.08 11.77 14.82
N ASP A 121 -18.08 11.06 14.30
CA ASP A 121 -19.28 10.71 15.06
C ASP A 121 -19.00 9.72 16.22
N TYR A 122 -17.84 9.07 16.23
CA TYR A 122 -17.40 8.18 17.32
C TYR A 122 -16.59 8.95 18.36
N PRO A 123 -17.10 9.22 19.59
CA PRO A 123 -16.52 10.19 20.52
C PRO A 123 -15.11 9.85 21.05
N ASN A 124 -14.79 8.55 21.18
CA ASN A 124 -13.49 8.07 21.70
C ASN A 124 -12.49 7.69 20.60
N LEU A 125 -12.74 8.14 19.36
CA LEU A 125 -11.92 7.83 18.20
C LEU A 125 -11.03 9.00 17.81
N TYR A 126 -9.75 8.74 17.56
CA TYR A 126 -8.80 9.66 16.96
C TYR A 126 -8.51 9.25 15.53
N VAL A 127 -8.35 10.24 14.66
CA VAL A 127 -7.98 10.03 13.26
C VAL A 127 -6.54 10.47 13.06
N VAL A 128 -5.74 9.60 12.44
CA VAL A 128 -4.40 9.95 11.96
C VAL A 128 -4.46 10.01 10.44
N LEU A 129 -4.32 11.19 9.88
CA LEU A 129 -4.31 11.42 8.44
C LEU A 129 -2.88 11.38 7.91
N GLY A 130 -2.60 10.42 7.02
CA GLY A 130 -1.34 10.34 6.29
C GLY A 130 -1.34 11.22 5.06
N GLU A 131 -0.59 12.32 5.10
CA GLU A 131 -0.43 13.23 3.97
C GLU A 131 0.81 12.89 3.14
N SER A 132 0.72 13.06 1.82
CA SER A 132 1.87 12.94 0.94
C SER A 132 2.89 14.04 1.21
N MET A 133 4.18 13.70 1.30
CA MET A 133 5.26 14.71 1.35
C MET A 133 5.34 15.56 0.06
N LEU A 134 4.87 15.02 -1.07
CA LEU A 134 4.95 15.65 -2.39
C LEU A 134 3.69 16.45 -2.77
N GLY A 135 2.61 16.29 -2.01
CA GLY A 135 1.33 16.95 -2.26
C GLY A 135 1.15 18.26 -1.51
N GLU A 136 0.09 18.98 -1.87
CA GLU A 136 -0.40 20.11 -1.08
C GLU A 136 -0.92 19.65 0.29
N ARG A 137 -0.95 20.58 1.25
CA ARG A 137 -1.53 20.32 2.57
C ARG A 137 -3.04 20.34 2.47
N LEU A 138 -3.69 19.38 3.11
CA LEU A 138 -5.13 19.35 3.21
C LEU A 138 -5.59 20.28 4.34
N SER A 139 -6.69 20.98 4.13
CA SER A 139 -7.21 22.00 5.05
C SER A 139 -8.26 21.42 6.02
N PHE A 140 -7.97 20.29 6.65
CA PHE A 140 -8.83 19.68 7.68
C PHE A 140 -8.35 20.03 9.09
N ASN A 141 -9.29 20.32 9.99
CA ASN A 141 -9.00 20.57 11.41
C ASN A 141 -10.06 19.95 12.31
N HIS A 142 -9.63 19.23 13.34
CA HIS A 142 -10.48 18.69 14.39
C HIS A 142 -9.60 18.43 15.63
N ASN A 143 -10.13 18.59 16.85
CA ASN A 143 -9.37 18.35 18.08
C ASN A 143 -8.81 16.91 18.23
N ARG A 144 -9.39 15.94 17.50
CA ARG A 144 -9.06 14.51 17.48
C ARG A 144 -8.39 14.08 16.16
N LEU A 145 -8.06 15.04 15.30
CA LEU A 145 -7.27 14.81 14.09
C LEU A 145 -5.79 15.00 14.40
N ARG A 146 -4.97 14.10 13.88
CA ARG A 146 -3.50 14.22 13.80
C ARG A 146 -3.09 14.04 12.36
N ILE A 147 -2.12 14.82 11.91
CA ILE A 147 -1.61 14.73 10.54
C ILE A 147 -0.17 14.26 10.62
N ILE A 148 0.18 13.21 9.89
CA ILE A 148 1.56 12.76 9.73
C ILE A 148 2.01 12.95 8.28
N ARG A 149 3.23 13.44 8.12
CA ARG A 149 3.92 13.62 6.83
C ARG A 149 5.33 13.02 6.86
N ASP A 150 5.54 12.04 7.73
CA ASP A 150 6.82 11.38 7.89
C ASP A 150 7.01 10.30 6.81
N TYR A 151 8.22 9.78 6.71
CA TYR A 151 8.51 8.58 5.91
C TYR A 151 9.56 7.72 6.62
N PRO A 152 9.34 6.40 6.76
CA PRO A 152 8.12 5.66 6.41
C PRO A 152 7.02 5.76 7.48
N ASN A 153 5.75 5.94 7.06
CA ASN A 153 4.59 5.97 7.98
C ASN A 153 4.40 4.66 8.75
N ALA A 154 4.88 3.55 8.19
CA ALA A 154 4.84 2.22 8.80
C ALA A 154 5.48 2.16 10.19
N LEU A 155 6.37 3.10 10.55
CA LEU A 155 6.92 3.22 11.91
C LEU A 155 5.82 3.41 12.98
N TYR A 156 4.71 4.05 12.61
CA TYR A 156 3.57 4.29 13.50
C TYR A 156 2.54 3.17 13.51
N ALA A 157 2.72 2.09 12.75
CA ALA A 157 1.67 1.10 12.51
C ALA A 157 1.04 0.53 13.80
N LYS A 158 1.84 0.26 14.83
CA LYS A 158 1.35 -0.25 16.13
C LYS A 158 0.50 0.76 16.92
N ALA A 159 0.47 2.04 16.54
CA ALA A 159 -0.42 3.04 17.13
C ALA A 159 -1.87 2.89 16.66
N PHE A 160 -2.10 2.25 15.50
CA PHE A 160 -3.38 2.22 14.81
C PHE A 160 -4.16 0.96 15.17
N ASP A 161 -5.49 1.11 15.29
CA ASP A 161 -6.41 0.01 15.58
C ASP A 161 -7.21 -0.42 14.34
N ALA A 162 -7.34 0.47 13.35
CA ALA A 162 -7.90 0.20 12.03
C ALA A 162 -7.38 1.23 11.01
N SER A 163 -7.65 1.00 9.72
CA SER A 163 -7.25 1.93 8.66
C SER A 163 -8.31 2.08 7.55
N VAL A 164 -8.29 3.23 6.87
CA VAL A 164 -9.03 3.50 5.63
C VAL A 164 -8.05 3.95 4.55
N GLN A 165 -7.93 3.21 3.44
CA GLN A 165 -6.86 3.45 2.44
C GLN A 165 -7.29 3.26 0.98
N ALA A 166 -6.55 3.86 0.06
CA ALA A 166 -6.80 3.71 -1.39
C ALA A 166 -6.37 2.35 -1.99
N GLY A 167 -5.76 1.42 -1.24
CA GLY A 167 -5.47 0.07 -1.77
C GLY A 167 -4.29 -0.04 -2.75
N GLY A 168 -3.40 0.95 -2.76
CA GLY A 168 -2.11 0.85 -3.46
C GLY A 168 -1.22 -0.25 -2.86
N TYR A 169 -0.29 -0.79 -3.66
CA TYR A 169 0.57 -1.92 -3.27
C TYR A 169 1.23 -1.76 -1.89
N ASN A 170 1.96 -0.66 -1.65
CA ASN A 170 2.69 -0.46 -0.39
C ASN A 170 1.75 -0.46 0.81
N SER A 171 0.72 0.38 0.77
CA SER A 171 -0.26 0.52 1.84
C SER A 171 -0.98 -0.80 2.15
N TYR A 172 -1.37 -1.55 1.11
CA TYR A 172 -1.95 -2.89 1.27
C TYR A 172 -0.98 -3.85 1.98
N GLN A 173 0.29 -3.91 1.56
CA GLN A 173 1.28 -4.81 2.17
C GLN A 173 1.62 -4.41 3.61
N GLU A 174 1.67 -3.12 3.91
CA GLU A 174 1.90 -2.60 5.27
C GLU A 174 0.77 -3.00 6.22
N MET A 175 -0.49 -2.75 5.85
CA MET A 175 -1.64 -3.11 6.70
C MET A 175 -1.74 -4.62 6.89
N ARG A 176 -1.50 -5.40 5.83
CA ARG A 176 -1.46 -6.86 5.88
C ARG A 176 -0.35 -7.39 6.80
N MET A 177 0.85 -6.80 6.72
CA MET A 177 1.98 -7.18 7.56
C MET A 177 1.68 -6.95 9.05
N PHE A 178 1.12 -5.78 9.39
CA PHE A 178 0.82 -5.44 10.78
C PHE A 178 -0.51 -6.01 11.29
N GLY A 179 -1.31 -6.61 10.42
CA GLY A 179 -2.62 -7.15 10.80
C GLY A 179 -3.61 -6.05 11.18
N ILE A 180 -3.53 -4.89 10.53
CA ILE A 180 -4.42 -3.75 10.81
C ILE A 180 -5.71 -3.93 9.99
N PRO A 181 -6.88 -4.07 10.64
CA PRO A 181 -8.16 -4.09 9.95
C PRO A 181 -8.30 -2.89 9.02
N THR A 182 -8.60 -3.11 7.74
CA THR A 182 -8.55 -2.02 6.74
C THR A 182 -9.78 -1.97 5.85
N LEU A 183 -10.39 -0.79 5.75
CA LEU A 183 -11.36 -0.48 4.70
C LEU A 183 -10.63 0.13 3.50
N PHE A 184 -10.69 -0.55 2.37
CA PHE A 184 -10.14 -0.07 1.11
C PHE A 184 -11.19 0.69 0.30
N ILE A 185 -10.83 1.90 -0.12
CA ILE A 185 -11.56 2.72 -1.10
C ILE A 185 -10.67 2.80 -2.36
N PRO A 186 -10.61 1.72 -3.17
CA PRO A 186 -9.64 1.61 -4.26
C PRO A 186 -9.90 2.62 -5.37
N ASN A 187 -8.82 3.14 -5.95
CA ASN A 187 -8.95 3.92 -7.18
C ASN A 187 -9.27 2.98 -8.34
N THR A 188 -10.47 3.12 -8.92
CA THR A 188 -10.94 2.30 -10.04
C THR A 188 -10.39 2.78 -11.39
N GLU A 189 -9.88 4.00 -11.47
CA GLU A 189 -9.40 4.67 -12.68
C GLU A 189 -7.88 4.57 -12.91
N THR A 190 -7.20 3.71 -12.14
CA THR A 190 -5.79 3.41 -12.37
C THR A 190 -5.52 2.88 -13.78
N GLY A 191 -4.34 3.19 -14.33
CA GLY A 191 -3.99 2.78 -15.69
C GLY A 191 -3.83 1.25 -15.85
N MET A 192 -3.01 0.62 -15.01
CA MET A 192 -2.75 -0.83 -15.06
C MET A 192 -2.87 -1.53 -13.71
N ASP A 193 -2.70 -0.81 -12.61
CA ASP A 193 -2.75 -1.34 -11.25
C ASP A 193 -4.18 -1.76 -10.88
N ASP A 194 -4.46 -3.05 -10.72
CA ASP A 194 -5.79 -3.52 -10.32
C ASP A 194 -5.95 -3.47 -8.79
N GLN A 195 -6.22 -2.27 -8.27
CA GLN A 195 -6.41 -2.04 -6.84
C GLN A 195 -7.64 -2.77 -6.31
N VAL A 196 -8.72 -2.85 -7.10
CA VAL A 196 -9.94 -3.55 -6.68
C VAL A 196 -9.65 -5.03 -6.48
N ALA A 197 -9.05 -5.70 -7.47
CA ALA A 197 -8.71 -7.12 -7.37
C ALA A 197 -7.76 -7.40 -6.19
N ARG A 198 -6.78 -6.52 -5.95
CA ARG A 198 -5.90 -6.62 -4.78
C ARG A 198 -6.68 -6.52 -3.46
N CYS A 199 -7.54 -5.51 -3.32
CA CYS A 199 -8.26 -5.25 -2.08
C CYS A 199 -9.30 -6.34 -1.79
N ARG A 200 -9.93 -6.95 -2.81
CA ARG A 200 -10.87 -8.07 -2.61
C ARG A 200 -10.22 -9.28 -1.96
N LYS A 201 -8.93 -9.53 -2.20
CA LYS A 201 -8.19 -10.58 -1.47
C LYS A 201 -8.18 -10.34 0.05
N ALA A 202 -8.21 -9.10 0.51
CA ALA A 202 -8.27 -8.80 1.94
C ALA A 202 -9.63 -9.18 2.57
N GLU A 203 -10.71 -9.13 1.79
CA GLU A 203 -12.02 -9.65 2.21
C GLU A 203 -11.98 -11.18 2.29
N ASP A 204 -11.40 -11.85 1.30
CA ASP A 204 -11.24 -13.31 1.29
C ASP A 204 -10.37 -13.80 2.47
N GLU A 205 -9.32 -13.05 2.81
CA GLU A 205 -8.44 -13.32 3.96
C GLU A 205 -9.04 -12.86 5.30
N GLY A 206 -10.17 -12.15 5.30
CA GLY A 206 -10.93 -11.76 6.49
C GLY A 206 -10.36 -10.60 7.31
N TRP A 207 -9.40 -9.82 6.77
CA TRP A 207 -8.80 -8.69 7.48
C TRP A 207 -9.15 -7.32 6.88
N GLY A 208 -9.77 -7.29 5.71
CA GLY A 208 -10.13 -6.05 5.05
C GLY A 208 -11.55 -6.05 4.49
N LEU A 209 -12.01 -4.85 4.15
CA LEU A 209 -13.27 -4.55 3.50
C LEU A 209 -13.01 -3.72 2.25
N VAL A 210 -13.87 -3.81 1.24
CA VAL A 210 -13.79 -2.94 0.06
C VAL A 210 -15.06 -2.11 -0.08
N TYR A 211 -14.91 -0.83 -0.42
CA TYR A 211 -15.99 0.08 -0.77
C TYR A 211 -15.79 0.64 -2.18
N VAL A 212 -16.75 0.41 -3.08
CA VAL A 212 -16.72 0.88 -4.48
C VAL A 212 -17.91 1.78 -4.85
N GLY A 213 -18.63 2.30 -3.85
CA GLY A 213 -19.68 3.31 -4.02
C GLY A 213 -21.07 2.82 -4.47
N GLN A 214 -21.17 1.72 -5.24
CA GLN A 214 -22.46 1.29 -5.80
C GLN A 214 -23.28 0.44 -4.80
N GLY A 215 -24.35 1.03 -4.25
CA GLY A 215 -25.31 0.32 -3.40
C GLY A 215 -24.79 -0.06 -2.01
N GLU A 216 -23.57 0.39 -1.65
CA GLU A 216 -22.94 0.16 -0.37
C GLU A 216 -23.02 1.41 0.50
N SER A 217 -23.23 1.23 1.80
CA SER A 217 -23.15 2.33 2.78
C SER A 217 -21.74 2.43 3.34
N LEU A 218 -21.07 3.56 3.11
CA LEU A 218 -19.77 3.84 3.71
C LEU A 218 -19.85 3.83 5.24
N GLN A 219 -20.95 4.32 5.81
CA GLN A 219 -21.23 4.29 7.25
C GLN A 219 -21.23 2.86 7.79
N GLU A 220 -21.92 1.93 7.12
CA GLU A 220 -22.01 0.53 7.55
C GLU A 220 -20.64 -0.16 7.45
N LYS A 221 -19.89 0.11 6.38
CA LYS A 221 -18.51 -0.40 6.20
C LYS A 221 -17.57 0.11 7.30
N ILE A 222 -17.61 1.39 7.65
CA ILE A 222 -16.80 1.94 8.75
C ILE A 222 -17.26 1.37 10.10
N SER A 223 -18.57 1.25 10.32
CA SER A 223 -19.09 0.63 11.55
C SER A 223 -18.58 -0.80 11.71
N TYR A 224 -18.60 -1.60 10.63
CA TYR A 224 -18.11 -2.97 10.65
C TYR A 224 -16.57 -3.03 10.79
N LEU A 225 -15.83 -2.16 10.11
CA LEU A 225 -14.38 -2.01 10.26
C LEU A 225 -13.97 -1.84 11.73
N LEU A 226 -14.71 -1.01 12.48
CA LEU A 226 -14.41 -0.74 13.88
C LEU A 226 -14.66 -1.94 14.81
N THR A 227 -15.29 -3.00 14.32
CA THR A 227 -15.50 -4.27 15.05
C THR A 227 -14.56 -5.38 14.60
N LEU A 228 -13.84 -5.19 13.49
CA LEU A 228 -12.99 -6.21 12.89
C LEU A 228 -11.69 -6.38 13.68
N GLU A 229 -11.23 -7.61 13.81
CA GLU A 229 -9.93 -7.96 14.37
C GLU A 229 -9.12 -8.75 13.34
N SER A 230 -7.82 -8.51 13.30
CA SER A 230 -6.91 -9.21 12.40
C SER A 230 -5.58 -9.50 13.10
N LYS A 231 -4.81 -10.42 12.51
CA LYS A 231 -3.48 -10.80 13.00
C LYS A 231 -2.41 -10.45 11.97
N PRO A 232 -1.20 -10.09 12.40
CA PRO A 232 -0.06 -9.88 11.51
C PRO A 232 0.15 -11.04 10.54
N ILE A 233 0.33 -10.74 9.25
CA ILE A 233 0.74 -11.70 8.23
C ILE A 233 2.16 -11.37 7.79
N VAL A 234 3.14 -11.94 8.48
CA VAL A 234 4.56 -11.62 8.27
C VAL A 234 5.17 -12.54 7.22
N HIS A 235 5.70 -11.91 6.16
CA HIS A 235 6.56 -12.55 5.16
C HIS A 235 7.98 -12.00 5.27
N GLU A 236 8.95 -12.73 4.70
CA GLU A 236 10.29 -12.19 4.47
C GLU A 236 10.20 -10.97 3.56
N ASN A 237 10.99 -9.94 3.87
CA ASN A 237 11.04 -8.73 3.05
C ASN A 237 11.63 -9.06 1.68
N GLY A 238 10.92 -8.69 0.61
CA GLY A 238 11.36 -8.92 -0.76
C GLY A 238 12.74 -8.32 -1.06
N THR A 239 13.11 -7.26 -0.35
CA THR A 239 14.43 -6.60 -0.49
C THR A 239 15.58 -7.58 -0.24
N LYS A 240 15.45 -8.48 0.76
CA LYS A 240 16.48 -9.44 1.10
C LYS A 240 16.70 -10.46 -0.01
N ALA A 241 15.62 -11.03 -0.53
CA ALA A 241 15.67 -11.95 -1.67
C ALA A 241 16.25 -11.28 -2.93
N VAL A 242 15.99 -9.98 -3.14
CA VAL A 242 16.56 -9.23 -4.27
C VAL A 242 18.06 -8.98 -4.11
N ILE A 243 18.54 -8.65 -2.90
CA ILE A 243 19.96 -8.50 -2.62
C ILE A 243 20.70 -9.80 -2.97
N ASP A 244 20.16 -10.94 -2.52
CA ASP A 244 20.72 -12.28 -2.77
C ASP A 244 20.71 -12.61 -4.27
N LEU A 245 19.58 -12.41 -4.95
CA LEU A 245 19.41 -12.66 -6.38
C LEU A 245 20.36 -11.83 -7.24
N MET A 246 20.54 -10.56 -6.87
CA MET A 246 21.38 -9.64 -7.62
C MET A 246 22.85 -9.73 -7.23
N LYS A 247 23.18 -10.45 -6.14
CA LYS A 247 24.52 -10.53 -5.52
C LYS A 247 25.07 -9.15 -5.15
N ILE A 248 24.21 -8.30 -4.60
CA ILE A 248 24.61 -6.97 -4.14
C ILE A 248 25.38 -7.16 -2.82
N VAL A 249 26.66 -6.78 -2.80
CA VAL A 249 27.44 -6.76 -1.57
C VAL A 249 27.11 -5.44 -0.86
N PRO A 250 26.69 -5.44 0.42
CA PRO A 250 26.52 -4.20 1.18
C PRO A 250 27.88 -3.49 1.28
N GLU A 251 27.92 -2.22 0.90
CA GLU A 251 29.08 -1.34 1.18
C GLU A 251 29.16 -0.97 2.66
#